data_AF-A0A291RJN9-F1
#
_entry.id   AF-A0A291RJN9-F1
#
_cell.length_a   1.000
_cell.length_b   1.000
_cell.length_c   1.000
_cell.angle_alpha   90.00
_cell.angle_beta   90.00
_cell.angle_gamma   90.00
#
_symmetry.space_group_name_H-M   'P 1'
#
loop_
_entity.id
_entity.type
_entity.pdbx_description
1 polymer ?
#
loop_
_entity_poly.entity_id
_entity_poly.type
_entity_poly.pdbx_seq_one_letter_code
_entity_poly.pdbx_strand_id
1 'polypeptide(L)'
;MTRERRRPNPIQWLGYACGRKLPDSMQDWVRNDLTGRSAIARHLVRGMVPLLPIFAAFLLFPGALWLRGSMILLAVLLAVFYSVAYMPMNRAHRLAKHGLPPNLENSTVVARRAAERASYEARHPRSAA
;
A
#
# COMPACT_ATOMS: atom_id res chain seq x y z
N MET A 1 27.16 18.66 -5.19
CA MET A 1 26.32 17.52 -5.64
C MET A 1 25.73 16.82 -4.41
N THR A 2 24.53 17.22 -3.98
CA THR A 2 23.84 16.54 -2.87
C THR A 2 23.44 15.14 -3.29
N ARG A 3 23.97 14.12 -2.64
CA ARG A 3 23.60 12.71 -2.85
C ARG A 3 22.08 12.59 -2.71
N GLU A 4 21.38 12.47 -3.83
CA GLU A 4 19.93 12.49 -3.86
C GLU A 4 19.41 11.29 -3.04
N ARG A 5 18.78 11.56 -1.89
CA ARG A 5 18.32 10.49 -0.99
C ARG A 5 17.18 9.75 -1.68
N ARG A 6 17.42 8.50 -2.07
CA ARG A 6 16.43 7.61 -2.70
C ARG A 6 15.39 7.03 -1.73
N ARG A 7 15.33 7.52 -0.49
CA ARG A 7 14.36 7.09 0.54
C ARG A 7 13.81 8.31 1.26
N PRO A 8 12.51 8.35 1.58
CA PRO A 8 11.93 9.43 2.35
C PRO A 8 12.47 9.44 3.77
N ASN A 9 12.65 10.63 4.34
CA ASN A 9 12.88 10.76 5.78
C ASN A 9 11.58 10.46 6.57
N PRO A 10 11.64 10.29 7.90
CA PRO A 10 10.46 9.94 8.69
C PRO A 10 9.29 10.93 8.54
N ILE A 11 9.59 12.24 8.45
CA ILE A 11 8.57 13.30 8.31
C ILE A 11 7.90 13.24 6.93
N GLN A 12 8.68 13.05 5.87
CA GLN A 12 8.21 12.87 4.50
C GLN A 12 7.38 11.60 4.38
N TRP A 13 7.80 10.52 5.04
CA TRP A 13 7.05 9.26 5.08
C TRP A 13 5.72 9.43 5.82
N LEU A 14 5.70 10.14 6.95
CA LEU A 14 4.47 10.44 7.69
C LEU A 14 3.52 11.31 6.85
N GLY A 15 4.04 12.36 6.22
CA GLY A 15 3.27 13.18 5.29
C GLY A 15 2.72 12.34 4.13
N TYR A 16 3.54 11.48 3.54
CA TYR A 16 3.13 10.55 2.50
C TYR A 16 2.05 9.58 2.98
N ALA A 17 2.14 9.10 4.21
CA ALA A 17 1.12 8.26 4.82
C ALA A 17 -0.23 8.96 4.89
N CYS A 18 -0.23 10.22 5.33
CA CYS A 18 -1.40 11.09 5.34
C CYS A 18 -1.81 11.63 3.94
N GLY A 19 -1.17 11.19 2.86
CA GLY A 19 -1.58 11.51 1.48
C GLY A 19 -0.77 12.60 0.79
N ARG A 20 0.29 13.15 1.40
CA ARG A 20 1.17 14.14 0.75
C ARG A 20 1.96 13.52 -0.41
N LYS A 21 2.16 14.28 -1.48
CA LYS A 21 3.03 13.87 -2.60
C LYS A 21 4.49 13.97 -2.14
N LEU A 22 5.27 12.90 -2.31
CA LEU A 22 6.73 12.91 -2.21
C LEU A 22 7.37 13.63 -3.42
N PRO A 23 8.60 14.17 -3.28
CA PRO A 23 9.35 14.76 -4.39
C PRO A 23 9.54 13.77 -5.55
N ASP A 24 9.63 14.29 -6.77
CA ASP A 24 9.73 13.47 -7.98
C ASP A 24 11.03 12.62 -8.02
N SER A 25 12.09 13.07 -7.36
CA SER A 25 13.34 12.30 -7.16
C SER A 25 13.16 10.99 -6.38
N MET A 26 12.01 10.80 -5.72
CA MET A 26 11.66 9.58 -4.98
C MET A 26 10.64 8.70 -5.73
N GLN A 27 10.36 8.95 -7.01
CA GLN A 27 9.41 8.16 -7.80
C GLN A 27 9.72 6.65 -7.81
N ASP A 28 11.00 6.27 -7.90
CA ASP A 28 11.39 4.84 -7.87
C ASP A 28 11.07 4.18 -6.52
N TRP A 29 11.21 4.93 -5.42
CA TRP A 29 10.81 4.46 -4.10
C TRP A 29 9.30 4.28 -4.04
N VAL A 30 8.52 5.24 -4.54
CA VAL A 30 7.04 5.16 -4.60
C VAL A 30 6.60 3.97 -5.45
N ARG A 31 7.23 3.75 -6.61
CA ARG A 31 6.97 2.59 -7.47
C ARG A 31 7.14 1.30 -6.67
N ASN A 32 8.30 1.10 -6.02
CA ASN A 32 8.56 -0.10 -5.23
C ASN A 32 7.70 -0.21 -3.95
N ASP A 33 7.26 0.91 -3.38
CA ASP A 33 6.31 0.93 -2.26
C ASP A 33 4.95 0.37 -2.67
N LEU A 34 4.44 0.81 -3.82
CA LEU A 34 3.09 0.52 -4.30
C LEU A 34 2.98 -0.81 -5.05
N THR A 35 4.05 -1.29 -5.68
CA THR A 35 4.03 -2.54 -6.48
C THR A 35 4.94 -3.62 -5.92
N GLY A 36 5.86 -3.32 -5.01
CA GLY A 36 6.83 -4.30 -4.50
C GLY A 36 6.22 -5.48 -3.74
N ARG A 37 7.06 -6.45 -3.38
CA ARG A 37 6.65 -7.69 -2.68
C ARG A 37 5.90 -7.44 -1.37
N SER A 38 6.23 -6.37 -0.66
CA SER A 38 5.61 -5.99 0.62
C SER A 38 4.58 -4.86 0.50
N ALA A 39 4.06 -4.59 -0.70
CA ALA A 39 3.10 -3.51 -0.94
C ALA A 39 1.84 -3.62 -0.07
N ILE A 40 1.33 -4.83 0.17
CA ILE A 40 0.16 -5.06 1.03
C ILE A 40 0.47 -4.63 2.47
N ALA A 41 1.54 -5.16 3.06
CA ALA A 41 1.94 -4.82 4.42
C ALA A 41 2.20 -3.30 4.59
N ARG A 42 2.91 -2.68 3.64
CA ARG A 42 3.17 -1.23 3.67
C ARG A 42 1.89 -0.41 3.53
N HIS A 43 0.95 -0.85 2.68
CA HIS A 43 -0.35 -0.20 2.53
C HIS A 43 -1.18 -0.25 3.81
N LEU A 44 -1.23 -1.40 4.48
CA LEU A 44 -1.92 -1.55 5.76
C LEU A 44 -1.32 -0.66 6.85
N VAL A 45 0.01 -0.72 7.03
CA VAL A 45 0.73 0.13 7.99
C VAL A 45 0.44 1.60 7.73
N ARG A 46 0.53 2.02 6.46
CA ARG A 46 0.24 3.39 6.05
C ARG A 46 -1.21 3.80 6.30
N GLY A 47 -2.16 2.89 6.08
CA GLY A 47 -3.59 3.12 6.36
C GLY A 47 -3.88 3.33 7.85
N MET A 48 -3.10 2.68 8.74
CA MET A 48 -3.26 2.84 10.19
C MET A 48 -2.67 4.15 10.72
N VAL A 49 -1.64 4.69 10.08
CA VAL A 49 -0.91 5.87 10.57
C VAL A 49 -1.81 7.09 10.83
N PRO A 50 -2.70 7.51 9.91
CA PRO A 50 -3.64 8.60 10.16
C PRO A 50 -4.66 8.31 11.29
N LEU A 51 -4.88 7.05 11.64
CA LEU A 51 -5.86 6.62 12.65
C LEU A 51 -5.26 6.52 14.06
N LEU A 52 -3.92 6.57 14.20
CA LEU A 52 -3.24 6.52 15.49
C LEU A 52 -3.77 7.57 16.50
N PRO A 53 -4.06 8.84 16.12
CA PRO A 53 -4.65 9.80 17.04
C PRO A 53 -6.03 9.38 17.56
N ILE A 54 -6.84 8.69 16.73
CA ILE A 54 -8.16 8.19 17.11
C ILE A 54 -8.01 7.04 18.11
N PHE A 55 -7.08 6.12 17.86
CA PHE A 55 -6.80 5.03 18.81
C PHE A 55 -6.27 5.57 20.14
N ALA A 56 -5.40 6.60 20.10
CA ALA A 56 -4.93 7.28 21.30
C ALA A 56 -6.08 7.96 22.06
N ALA A 57 -7.05 8.57 21.36
CA ALA A 57 -8.22 9.16 22.00
C ALA A 57 -9.06 8.11 22.75
N PHE A 58 -9.23 6.89 22.21
CA PHE A 58 -9.92 5.81 22.92
C PHE A 58 -9.20 5.36 24.20
N LEU A 59 -7.88 5.50 24.27
CA LEU A 59 -7.13 5.21 25.51
C LEU A 59 -7.40 6.22 26.62
N LEU A 60 -7.78 7.46 26.27
CA LEU A 60 -8.13 8.52 27.22
C LEU A 60 -9.56 8.37 27.76
N PHE A 61 -10.38 7.50 27.18
CA PHE A 61 -11.79 7.36 27.56
C PHE A 61 -11.96 6.79 28.98
N PRO A 62 -12.77 7.38 29.87
CA PRO A 62 -12.98 6.83 31.20
C PRO A 62 -13.63 5.44 31.12
N GLY A 63 -13.03 4.42 31.75
CA GLY A 63 -13.55 3.05 31.69
C GLY A 63 -12.50 1.97 31.90
N ALA A 64 -12.96 0.73 31.98
CA ALA A 64 -12.09 -0.45 32.13
C ALA A 64 -11.19 -0.65 30.89
N LEU A 65 -9.99 -1.17 31.10
CA LEU A 65 -9.02 -1.41 30.01
C LEU A 65 -9.56 -2.33 28.92
N TRP A 66 -10.36 -3.35 29.27
CA TRP A 66 -10.96 -4.26 28.30
C TRP A 66 -11.93 -3.53 27.36
N LEU A 67 -12.70 -2.55 27.88
CA LEU A 67 -13.66 -1.78 27.09
C LEU A 67 -12.93 -0.91 26.06
N ARG A 68 -11.87 -0.21 26.50
CA ARG A 68 -11.00 0.56 25.61
C ARG A 68 -10.37 -0.34 24.55
N GLY A 69 -9.90 -1.52 24.96
CA GLY A 69 -9.36 -2.54 24.06
C GLY A 69 -10.35 -2.98 22.99
N SER A 70 -11.61 -3.24 23.37
CA SER A 70 -12.67 -3.63 22.43
C SER A 70 -13.00 -2.52 21.42
N MET A 71 -13.02 -1.26 21.84
CA MET A 71 -13.25 -0.11 20.95
C MET A 71 -12.11 0.03 19.92
N ILE A 72 -10.87 -0.07 20.38
CA ILE A 72 -9.69 -0.02 19.51
C ILE A 72 -9.69 -1.22 18.56
N LEU A 73 -9.98 -2.42 19.06
CA LEU A 73 -10.05 -3.63 18.24
C LEU A 73 -11.08 -3.48 17.13
N LEU A 74 -12.30 -3.04 17.46
CA LEU A 74 -13.36 -2.80 16.47
C LEU A 74 -12.91 -1.78 15.41
N ALA A 75 -12.29 -0.68 15.84
CA ALA A 75 -11.81 0.35 14.93
C ALA A 75 -10.67 -0.16 14.02
N VAL A 76 -9.75 -0.97 14.55
CA VAL A 76 -8.67 -1.60 13.77
C VAL A 76 -9.22 -2.59 12.75
N LEU A 77 -10.18 -3.43 13.14
CA LEU A 77 -10.82 -4.39 12.22
C LEU A 77 -11.48 -3.66 11.04
N LEU A 78 -12.23 -2.59 11.33
CA LEU A 78 -12.89 -1.78 10.31
C LEU A 78 -11.86 -1.07 9.41
N ALA A 79 -10.80 -0.52 10.00
CA ALA A 79 -9.74 0.15 9.26
C ALA A 79 -8.99 -0.80 8.33
N VAL A 80 -8.69 -2.02 8.78
CA VAL A 80 -8.05 -3.06 7.96
C VAL A 80 -8.99 -3.49 6.84
N PHE A 81 -10.26 -3.74 7.14
CA PHE A 81 -11.27 -4.10 6.15
C PHE A 81 -11.32 -3.08 5.01
N TYR A 82 -11.49 -1.79 5.33
CA TYR A 82 -11.51 -0.73 4.32
C TYR A 82 -10.16 -0.55 3.62
N SER A 83 -9.04 -0.71 4.34
CA SER A 83 -7.70 -0.61 3.73
C SER A 83 -7.50 -1.67 2.65
N VAL A 84 -7.96 -2.90 2.88
CA VAL A 84 -7.91 -3.99 1.90
C VAL A 84 -8.89 -3.75 0.76
N ALA A 85 -10.16 -3.46 1.07
CA ALA A 85 -11.22 -3.28 0.08
C ALA A 85 -10.89 -2.15 -0.92
N TYR A 86 -10.33 -1.03 -0.43
CA TYR A 86 -9.97 0.12 -1.26
C TYR A 86 -8.51 0.12 -1.69
N MET A 87 -7.75 -0.96 -1.47
CA MET A 87 -6.33 -1.02 -1.83
C MET A 87 -6.09 -0.75 -3.33
N PRO A 88 -6.84 -1.35 -4.29
CA PRO A 88 -6.58 -1.12 -5.72
C PRO A 88 -6.82 0.35 -6.12
N MET A 89 -7.91 0.95 -5.64
CA MET A 89 -8.27 2.34 -5.91
C MET A 89 -7.25 3.31 -5.32
N ASN A 90 -6.84 3.08 -4.07
CA ASN A 90 -5.81 3.88 -3.41
C ASN A 90 -4.46 3.80 -4.12
N ARG A 91 -4.07 2.59 -4.55
CA ARG A 91 -2.84 2.38 -5.32
C ARG A 91 -2.88 3.15 -6.64
N ALA A 92 -3.95 3.01 -7.42
CA ALA A 92 -4.12 3.69 -8.70
C ALA A 92 -4.11 5.22 -8.53
N HIS A 93 -4.84 5.75 -7.55
CA HIS A 93 -4.85 7.18 -7.26
C HIS A 93 -3.47 7.71 -6.88
N ARG A 94 -2.72 6.98 -6.04
CA ARG A 94 -1.36 7.40 -5.64
C ARG A 94 -0.37 7.31 -6.79
N LEU A 95 -0.44 6.27 -7.63
CA LEU A 95 0.37 6.20 -8.84
C LEU A 95 0.09 7.40 -9.74
N ALA A 96 -1.18 7.72 -9.99
CA ALA A 96 -1.58 8.89 -10.77
C ALA A 96 -1.07 10.21 -10.16
N LYS A 97 -1.19 10.39 -8.84
CA LYS A 97 -0.68 11.56 -8.11
C LYS A 97 0.84 11.75 -8.27
N HIS A 98 1.55 10.66 -8.54
CA HIS A 98 2.98 10.62 -8.78
C HIS A 98 3.37 10.59 -10.26
N GLY A 99 2.42 10.76 -11.20
CA GLY A 99 2.69 10.71 -12.63
C GLY A 99 3.07 9.32 -13.15
N LEU A 100 2.78 8.27 -12.37
CA LEU A 100 3.01 6.88 -12.75
C LEU A 100 1.72 6.28 -13.35
N PRO A 101 1.83 5.24 -14.19
CA PRO A 101 0.65 4.57 -14.74
C PRO A 101 -0.26 4.04 -13.62
N PRO A 102 -1.57 4.33 -13.62
CA PRO A 102 -2.48 3.87 -12.56
C PRO A 102 -2.60 2.33 -12.48
N ASN A 103 -2.38 1.66 -13.60
CA ASN A 103 -2.38 0.21 -13.77
C ASN A 103 -0.97 -0.41 -13.63
N LEU A 104 0.01 0.32 -13.08
CA LEU A 104 1.36 -0.18 -12.91
C LEU A 104 1.36 -1.41 -11.99
N GLU A 105 1.65 -2.57 -12.56
CA GLU A 105 1.84 -3.81 -11.83
C GLU A 105 3.32 -4.06 -11.52
N ASN A 106 3.57 -4.99 -10.60
CA ASN A 106 4.92 -5.44 -10.29
C ASN A 106 5.50 -6.21 -11.48
N SER A 107 6.67 -5.78 -11.99
CA SER A 107 7.36 -6.46 -13.09
C SER A 107 7.63 -7.94 -12.81
N THR A 108 7.90 -8.33 -11.55
CA THR A 108 8.11 -9.75 -11.20
C THR A 108 6.83 -10.56 -11.28
N VAL A 109 5.68 -9.95 -10.94
CA VAL A 109 4.36 -10.62 -11.02
C VAL A 109 3.94 -10.76 -12.48
N VAL A 110 4.17 -9.71 -13.28
CA VAL A 110 3.93 -9.75 -14.74
C VAL A 110 4.78 -10.84 -15.39
N ALA A 111 6.08 -10.90 -15.09
CA ALA A 111 6.98 -11.93 -15.62
C ALA A 111 6.55 -13.35 -15.21
N ARG A 112 6.15 -13.54 -13.95
CA ARG A 112 5.64 -14.84 -13.48
C ARG A 112 4.35 -15.25 -14.21
N ARG A 113 3.37 -14.36 -14.34
CA ARG A 113 2.13 -14.64 -15.09
C ARG A 113 2.42 -14.91 -16.58
N ALA A 114 3.42 -14.27 -17.16
CA ALA A 114 3.83 -14.53 -18.55
C ALA A 114 4.46 -15.92 -18.68
N ALA A 115 5.33 -16.31 -17.75
CA ALA A 115 5.92 -17.66 -17.71
C ALA A 115 4.85 -18.75 -17.47
N GLU A 116 3.89 -18.51 -16.58
CA GLU A 116 2.76 -19.42 -16.34
C GLU A 116 1.90 -19.57 -17.61
N ARG A 117 1.58 -18.47 -18.32
CA ARG A 117 0.87 -18.50 -19.61
C ARG A 117 1.63 -19.28 -20.67
N ALA A 118 2.92 -19.02 -20.85
CA ALA A 118 3.76 -19.75 -21.80
C ALA A 118 3.80 -21.25 -21.48
N SER A 119 3.86 -21.63 -20.20
CA SER A 119 3.84 -23.04 -19.79
C SER A 119 2.47 -23.71 -20.04
N TYR A 120 1.38 -22.96 -19.93
CA TYR A 120 0.03 -23.44 -20.22
C TYR A 120 -0.16 -23.64 -21.73
N GLU A 121 0.23 -22.65 -22.54
CA GLU A 121 0.18 -22.71 -24.01
C GLU A 121 1.06 -23.83 -24.58
N ALA A 122 2.22 -24.10 -23.97
CA ALA A 122 3.07 -25.23 -24.36
C ALA A 122 2.42 -26.60 -24.07
N ARG A 123 1.60 -26.71 -23.02
CA ARG A 123 0.89 -27.96 -22.65
C ARG A 123 -0.45 -28.13 -23.37
N HIS A 124 -1.09 -27.02 -23.72
CA HIS A 124 -2.37 -26.98 -24.42
C HIS A 124 -2.20 -26.10 -25.67
N PRO A 125 -1.44 -26.55 -26.68
CA PRO A 125 -1.44 -25.87 -27.96
C PRO A 125 -2.90 -25.79 -28.40
N ARG A 126 -3.39 -24.58 -28.66
CA ARG A 126 -4.73 -24.39 -29.22
C ARG A 126 -4.82 -25.31 -30.42
N SER A 127 -5.64 -26.36 -30.33
CA SER A 127 -5.98 -27.16 -31.50
C SER A 127 -6.55 -26.16 -32.50
N ALA A 128 -5.76 -25.88 -33.55
CA ALA A 128 -6.19 -25.05 -34.65
C ALA A 128 -7.45 -25.70 -35.22
N ALA A 129 -8.58 -25.01 -35.09
CA ALA A 129 -9.75 -25.27 -35.90
C ALA A 129 -9.48 -24.80 -37.32
#